data_AF-A0A1J8PFH9-F1
#
_entry.id   AF-A0A1J8PFH9-F1
#
_cell.length_a   1.000
_cell.length_b   1.000
_cell.length_c   1.000
_cell.angle_alpha   90.00
_cell.angle_beta   90.00
_cell.angle_gamma   90.00
#
_symmetry.space_group_name_H-M   'P 1'
#
loop_
_entity.id
_entity.type
_entity.pdbx_description
1 polymer ?
#
loop_
_entity_poly.entity_id
_entity_poly.type
_entity_poly.pdbx_seq_one_letter_code
_entity_poly.pdbx_strand_id
1 'polypeptide(L)'
;MALRAVAVTTDSTSTSLTSSALPICHIPSYLELYHHQAWELALARKIINHIQKCDLYRRIDLKIIDWDLKGVCQANITPESIVHADLPGVDHGIAAVDHVIVDVSTMHYGRGGVNPVFQVMFYSKYNPNMCQQAEKEDISLVVPEKFGEVLMQVYTKEEKFMGLVQAAYLHVFRSLPIPDDQSEIATIEVMTP
;
A
#
# COMPACT_ATOMS: atom_id res chain seq x y z
N MET A 1 -17.40 6.28 30.36
CA MET A 1 -16.27 7.02 30.93
C MET A 1 -15.60 7.75 29.79
N ALA A 2 -15.73 9.08 29.70
CA ALA A 2 -15.26 9.85 28.54
C ALA A 2 -13.93 10.53 28.88
N LEU A 3 -12.83 10.01 28.33
CA LEU A 3 -11.49 10.58 28.46
C LEU A 3 -11.22 11.54 27.30
N ARG A 4 -10.61 12.70 27.59
CA ARG A 4 -10.21 13.71 26.60
C ARG A 4 -8.69 13.71 26.46
N ALA A 5 -8.19 13.68 25.23
CA ALA A 5 -6.77 13.75 24.91
C ALA A 5 -6.30 15.20 24.69
N VAL A 6 -5.07 15.51 25.11
CA VAL A 6 -4.37 16.77 24.83
C VAL A 6 -2.98 16.43 24.28
N ALA A 7 -2.67 16.90 23.08
CA ALA A 7 -1.34 16.75 22.50
C ALA A 7 -0.43 17.90 22.94
N VAL A 8 0.75 17.58 23.46
CA VAL A 8 1.78 18.56 23.83
C VAL A 8 2.87 18.50 22.76
N THR A 9 3.01 19.57 21.98
CA THR A 9 4.11 19.75 21.02
C THR A 9 5.15 20.68 21.62
N THR A 10 6.37 20.18 21.81
CA THR A 10 7.52 21.00 22.21
C THR A 10 8.22 21.53 20.96
N ASP A 11 8.16 22.85 20.76
CA ASP A 11 9.01 23.58 19.82
C ASP A 11 10.47 23.51 20.25
N SER A 12 11.40 23.32 19.30
CA SER A 12 12.64 24.11 19.27
C SER A 12 13.53 23.78 18.06
N THR A 13 14.30 24.82 17.70
CA THR A 13 15.55 24.87 16.90
C THR A 13 15.44 25.03 15.38
N SER A 14 15.44 26.31 14.96
CA SER A 14 15.77 26.74 13.61
C SER A 14 17.27 26.51 13.33
N THR A 15 17.57 25.71 12.31
CA THR A 15 18.92 25.57 11.75
C THR A 15 18.94 26.20 10.37
N SER A 16 19.72 27.26 10.17
CA SER A 16 19.86 27.97 8.90
C SER A 16 20.64 27.13 7.89
N LEU A 17 19.95 26.57 6.90
CA LEU A 17 20.55 25.89 5.75
C LEU A 17 20.81 26.90 4.64
N THR A 18 22.07 27.05 4.26
CA THR A 18 22.50 27.81 3.08
C THR A 18 21.96 27.16 1.81
N SER A 19 21.04 27.85 1.14
CA SER A 19 20.38 27.42 -0.09
C SER A 19 21.36 27.48 -1.28
N SER A 20 21.95 26.35 -1.64
CA SER A 20 22.43 26.14 -3.00
C SER A 20 21.21 25.88 -3.88
N ALA A 21 20.82 26.87 -4.66
CA ALA A 21 19.65 26.83 -5.54
C ALA A 21 19.81 25.75 -6.60
N LEU A 22 19.24 24.57 -6.36
CA LEU A 22 18.80 23.70 -7.45
C LEU A 22 17.74 24.49 -8.24
N PRO A 23 17.74 24.45 -9.58
CA PRO A 23 16.70 25.12 -10.35
C PRO A 23 15.35 24.59 -9.89
N ILE A 24 14.46 25.49 -9.48
CA ILE A 24 13.10 25.13 -9.10
C ILE A 24 12.46 24.54 -10.35
N CYS A 25 12.37 23.21 -10.40
CA CYS A 25 11.62 22.50 -11.42
C CYS A 25 10.16 22.92 -11.24
N HIS A 26 9.67 23.90 -12.00
CA HIS A 26 8.25 24.19 -12.09
C HIS A 26 7.58 22.96 -12.70
N ILE A 27 6.96 22.13 -11.85
CA ILE A 27 6.15 21.00 -12.31
C ILE A 27 4.91 21.61 -12.94
N PRO A 28 4.70 21.44 -14.26
CA PRO A 28 3.56 22.04 -14.92
C PRO A 28 2.27 21.50 -14.31
N SER A 29 1.29 22.39 -14.12
CA SER A 29 -0.03 21.97 -13.66
C SER A 29 -0.67 20.99 -14.66
N TYR A 30 -1.65 20.21 -14.20
CA TYR A 30 -2.37 19.27 -15.07
C TYR A 30 -2.97 19.93 -16.32
N LEU A 31 -3.49 21.16 -16.20
CA LEU A 31 -3.99 21.95 -17.34
C LEU A 31 -2.84 22.36 -18.28
N GLU A 32 -1.68 22.76 -17.76
CA GLU A 32 -0.52 23.11 -18.58
C GLU A 32 -0.03 21.91 -19.40
N LEU A 33 0.05 20.72 -18.80
CA LEU A 33 0.46 19.49 -19.50
C LEU A 33 -0.50 19.11 -20.64
N TYR A 34 -1.79 19.34 -20.44
CA TYR A 34 -2.81 19.01 -21.43
C TYR A 34 -2.80 19.98 -22.63
N HIS A 35 -2.65 21.28 -22.37
CA HIS A 35 -2.71 22.31 -23.40
C HIS A 35 -1.38 22.52 -24.15
N HIS A 36 -0.23 22.23 -23.53
CA HIS A 36 1.06 22.31 -24.22
C HIS A 36 1.25 21.17 -25.22
N GLN A 37 1.50 21.52 -26.49
CA GLN A 37 1.71 20.58 -27.59
C GLN A 37 3.18 20.13 -27.77
N ALA A 38 4.05 20.40 -26.80
CA ALA A 38 5.46 20.00 -26.86
C ALA A 38 5.58 18.47 -27.03
N TRP A 39 6.40 18.00 -27.96
CA TRP A 39 6.58 16.57 -28.24
C TRP A 39 7.16 15.82 -27.03
N GLU A 40 8.01 16.48 -26.24
CA GLU A 40 8.63 15.95 -25.02
C GLU A 40 7.58 15.48 -23.99
N LEU A 41 6.41 16.12 -23.96
CA LEU A 41 5.31 15.82 -23.05
C LEU A 41 4.30 14.82 -23.65
N ALA A 42 4.57 14.23 -24.81
CA ALA A 42 3.62 13.33 -25.48
C ALA A 42 3.26 12.10 -24.66
N LEU A 43 4.24 11.53 -23.94
CA LEU A 43 4.01 10.38 -23.07
C LEU A 43 3.11 10.76 -21.87
N ALA A 44 3.42 11.88 -21.19
CA ALA A 44 2.62 12.36 -20.08
C ALA A 44 1.16 12.66 -20.51
N ARG A 45 0.97 13.33 -21.66
CA ARG A 45 -0.35 13.53 -22.25
C ARG A 45 -1.08 12.23 -22.52
N LYS A 46 -0.38 11.20 -23.02
CA LYS A 46 -0.97 9.89 -23.25
C LYS A 46 -1.54 9.31 -21.95
N ILE A 47 -0.77 9.31 -20.86
CA ILE A 47 -1.23 8.83 -19.54
C ILE A 47 -2.44 9.63 -19.04
N ILE A 48 -2.39 10.95 -19.12
CA ILE A 48 -3.50 11.82 -18.71
C ILE A 48 -4.77 11.53 -19.53
N ASN A 49 -4.64 11.31 -20.83
CA ASN A 49 -5.76 10.95 -21.69
C ASN A 49 -6.39 9.60 -21.31
N HIS A 50 -5.58 8.63 -20.87
CA HIS A 50 -6.09 7.37 -20.31
C HIS A 50 -6.93 7.62 -19.04
N ILE A 51 -6.46 8.48 -18.13
CA ILE A 51 -7.19 8.86 -16.91
C ILE A 51 -8.53 9.53 -17.26
N GLN A 52 -8.54 10.49 -18.19
CA GLN A 52 -9.77 11.18 -18.62
C GLN A 52 -10.78 10.24 -19.26
N LYS A 53 -10.30 9.23 -20.01
CA LYS A 53 -11.16 8.21 -20.64
C LYS A 53 -11.53 7.07 -19.71
N CYS A 54 -11.05 7.08 -18.46
CA CYS A 54 -11.13 5.96 -17.52
C CYS A 54 -10.57 4.64 -18.09
N ASP A 55 -9.63 4.73 -19.04
CA ASP A 55 -8.92 3.61 -19.62
C ASP A 55 -7.69 3.28 -18.74
N LEU A 56 -7.99 2.86 -17.51
CA LEU A 56 -7.01 2.61 -16.46
C LEU A 56 -6.47 1.17 -16.53
N TYR A 57 -5.29 0.98 -15.93
CA TYR A 57 -4.73 -0.35 -15.73
C TYR A 57 -5.69 -1.23 -14.94
N ARG A 58 -5.73 -2.52 -15.29
CA ARG A 58 -6.64 -3.48 -14.66
C ARG A 58 -5.98 -4.04 -13.41
N ARG A 59 -6.68 -3.92 -12.28
CA ARG A 59 -6.31 -4.63 -11.06
C ARG A 59 -6.65 -6.10 -11.24
N ILE A 60 -5.64 -6.95 -11.07
CA ILE A 60 -5.77 -8.41 -11.18
C ILE A 60 -6.21 -8.98 -9.85
N ASP A 61 -5.45 -8.69 -8.81
CA ASP A 61 -5.69 -9.23 -7.48
C ASP A 61 -5.31 -8.23 -6.40
N LEU A 62 -5.96 -8.39 -5.25
CA LEU A 62 -5.70 -7.69 -4.00
C LEU A 62 -5.60 -8.76 -2.91
N LYS A 63 -4.47 -8.78 -2.19
CA LYS A 63 -4.30 -9.60 -1.00
C LYS A 63 -3.95 -8.72 0.18
N ILE A 64 -4.66 -8.93 1.28
CA ILE A 64 -4.36 -8.34 2.58
C ILE A 64 -3.47 -9.33 3.29
N ILE A 65 -2.30 -8.84 3.71
CA ILE A 65 -1.24 -9.65 4.29
C ILE A 65 -0.89 -9.06 5.65
N ASP A 66 -0.56 -9.92 6.59
CA ASP A 66 -0.06 -9.54 7.89
C ASP A 66 1.17 -8.62 7.80
N TRP A 67 1.25 -7.67 8.73
CA TRP A 67 2.35 -6.71 8.83
C TRP A 67 3.73 -7.37 8.88
N ASP A 68 3.83 -8.51 9.58
CA ASP A 68 5.08 -9.23 9.80
C ASP A 68 5.61 -9.88 8.52
N LEU A 69 4.72 -10.26 7.60
CA LEU A 69 5.05 -10.90 6.33
C LEU A 69 5.40 -9.90 5.22
N LYS A 70 5.35 -8.60 5.52
CA LYS A 70 5.68 -7.53 4.56
C LYS A 70 6.99 -7.77 3.83
N GLY A 71 8.05 -8.10 4.58
CA GLY A 71 9.40 -8.29 4.02
C GLY A 71 9.48 -9.49 3.08
N VAL A 72 8.83 -10.61 3.45
CA VAL A 72 8.76 -11.82 2.62
C VAL A 72 8.02 -11.53 1.32
N CYS A 73 6.90 -10.83 1.39
CA CYS A 73 6.07 -10.56 0.23
C CYS A 73 6.74 -9.56 -0.74
N GLN A 74 7.38 -8.51 -0.21
CA GLN A 74 8.11 -7.54 -1.03
C GLN A 74 9.35 -8.13 -1.71
N ALA A 75 10.00 -9.12 -1.08
CA ALA A 75 11.18 -9.77 -1.65
C ALA A 75 10.84 -10.78 -2.75
N ASN A 76 9.70 -11.46 -2.65
CA ASN A 76 9.35 -12.57 -3.53
C ASN A 76 8.31 -12.22 -4.61
N ILE A 77 7.41 -11.27 -4.35
CA ILE A 77 6.38 -10.88 -5.31
C ILE A 77 6.83 -9.60 -6.01
N THR A 78 7.61 -9.79 -7.07
CA THR A 78 8.07 -8.72 -7.96
C THR A 78 7.50 -8.95 -9.37
N PRO A 79 7.40 -7.90 -10.22
CA PRO A 79 6.98 -8.06 -11.61
C PRO A 79 7.78 -9.17 -12.34
N GLU A 80 9.08 -9.27 -12.09
CA GLU A 80 9.97 -10.28 -12.67
C GLU A 80 9.59 -11.69 -12.20
N SER A 81 9.34 -11.87 -10.90
CA SER A 81 8.92 -13.18 -10.35
C SER A 81 7.63 -13.68 -11.00
N ILE A 82 6.69 -12.78 -11.29
CA ILE A 82 5.40 -13.10 -11.90
C ILE A 82 5.59 -13.41 -13.39
N VAL A 83 6.40 -12.63 -14.10
CA VAL A 83 6.64 -12.85 -15.54
C VAL A 83 7.48 -14.10 -15.80
N HIS A 84 8.38 -14.47 -14.88
CA HIS A 84 9.22 -15.67 -14.99
C HIS A 84 8.64 -16.90 -14.29
N ALA A 85 7.39 -16.84 -13.81
CA ALA A 85 6.75 -17.98 -13.18
C ALA A 85 6.57 -19.14 -14.17
N ASP A 86 6.99 -20.34 -13.78
CA ASP A 86 6.86 -21.54 -14.60
C ASP A 86 5.44 -22.10 -14.50
N LEU A 87 4.60 -21.71 -15.45
CA LEU A 87 3.19 -22.12 -15.50
C LEU A 87 3.02 -23.44 -16.28
N PRO A 88 2.43 -24.48 -15.67
CA PRO A 88 2.20 -25.73 -16.38
C PRO A 88 1.19 -25.54 -17.52
N GLY A 89 1.62 -25.85 -18.76
CA GLY A 89 0.76 -25.86 -19.94
C GLY A 89 0.66 -24.53 -20.70
N VAL A 90 1.53 -23.56 -20.43
CA VAL A 90 1.60 -22.29 -21.18
C VAL A 90 2.98 -22.17 -21.87
N ASP A 91 3.02 -22.39 -23.19
CA ASP A 91 4.27 -22.37 -23.97
C ASP A 91 4.76 -20.95 -24.33
N HIS A 92 3.92 -19.92 -24.14
CA HIS A 92 4.17 -18.56 -24.64
C HIS A 92 4.48 -17.62 -23.47
N GLY A 93 5.64 -16.99 -23.53
CA GLY A 93 6.17 -16.10 -22.51
C GLY A 93 5.13 -15.08 -22.05
N ILE A 94 4.99 -14.99 -20.72
CA ILE A 94 4.16 -14.01 -20.02
C ILE A 94 4.61 -12.61 -20.46
N ALA A 95 3.65 -11.68 -20.52
CA ALA A 95 3.84 -10.29 -20.93
C ALA A 95 5.17 -9.69 -20.46
N ALA A 96 5.78 -8.80 -21.25
CA ALA A 96 7.01 -8.11 -20.83
C ALA A 96 6.85 -7.50 -19.43
N VAL A 97 7.93 -7.48 -18.65
CA VAL A 97 7.96 -7.00 -17.25
C VAL A 97 7.28 -5.64 -17.10
N ASP A 98 7.43 -4.76 -18.09
CA ASP A 98 6.81 -3.44 -18.12
C ASP A 98 5.28 -3.45 -18.08
N HIS A 99 4.60 -4.55 -18.42
CA HIS A 99 3.15 -4.65 -18.40
C HIS A 99 2.58 -5.02 -17.03
N VAL A 100 3.40 -5.50 -16.09
CA VAL A 100 2.97 -5.90 -14.75
C VAL A 100 3.42 -4.84 -13.74
N ILE A 101 2.51 -4.42 -12.87
CA ILE A 101 2.81 -3.48 -11.80
C ILE A 101 2.41 -4.15 -10.49
N VAL A 102 3.36 -4.26 -9.57
CA VAL A 102 3.10 -4.71 -8.20
C VAL A 102 3.18 -3.49 -7.29
N ASP A 103 2.08 -3.19 -6.63
CA ASP A 103 1.99 -2.14 -5.61
C ASP A 103 1.87 -2.80 -4.22
N VAL A 104 2.66 -2.28 -3.28
CA VAL A 104 2.66 -2.75 -1.89
C VAL A 104 2.43 -1.55 -0.99
N SER A 105 1.19 -1.43 -0.55
CA SER A 105 0.72 -0.34 0.31
C SER A 105 0.60 -0.81 1.75
N THR A 106 1.01 0.00 2.71
CA THR A 106 0.86 -0.30 4.15
C THR A 106 -0.34 0.44 4.72
N MET A 107 -1.25 -0.26 5.38
CA MET A 107 -2.30 0.36 6.20
C MET A 107 -1.99 0.15 7.68
N HIS A 108 -1.93 1.25 8.43
CA HIS A 108 -1.70 1.20 9.87
C HIS A 108 -2.25 2.46 10.54
N TYR A 109 -2.33 2.43 11.87
CA TYR A 109 -2.90 3.52 12.69
C TYR A 109 -1.92 4.68 12.89
N GLY A 110 -1.17 5.05 11.85
CA GLY A 110 -0.16 6.12 11.91
C GLY A 110 1.14 5.76 12.65
N ARG A 111 1.25 4.58 13.27
CA ARG A 111 2.46 4.13 14.00
C ARG A 111 2.89 2.69 13.71
N GLY A 112 2.86 2.29 12.43
CA GLY A 112 3.23 0.93 12.02
C GLY A 112 2.37 -0.13 12.74
N GLY A 113 2.97 -1.27 13.09
CA GLY A 113 2.25 -2.37 13.76
C GLY A 113 1.89 -2.15 15.23
N VAL A 114 2.16 -0.97 15.82
CA VAL A 114 1.95 -0.70 17.24
C VAL A 114 0.67 0.11 17.46
N ASN A 115 -0.11 -0.25 18.48
CA ASN A 115 -1.27 0.53 18.90
C ASN A 115 -0.84 1.91 19.41
N PRO A 116 -1.24 3.02 18.76
CA PRO A 116 -0.85 4.36 19.21
C PRO A 116 -1.48 4.74 20.55
N VAL A 117 -2.59 4.12 20.95
CA VAL A 117 -3.29 4.44 22.21
C VAL A 117 -2.41 4.17 23.42
N PHE A 118 -1.54 3.15 23.37
CA PHE A 118 -0.64 2.83 24.47
C PHE A 118 0.46 3.87 24.69
N GLN A 119 0.68 4.79 23.75
CA GLN A 119 1.63 5.91 23.93
C GLN A 119 0.94 7.22 24.26
N VAL A 120 -0.38 7.23 24.36
CA VAL A 120 -1.14 8.40 24.81
C VAL A 120 -1.26 8.33 26.32
N MET A 121 -1.02 9.46 26.98
CA MET A 121 -1.27 9.64 28.40
C MET A 121 -2.68 10.20 28.60
N PHE A 122 -3.45 9.56 29.45
CA PHE A 122 -4.79 9.96 29.84
C PHE A 122 -4.79 10.50 31.27
N TYR A 123 -5.78 11.31 31.61
CA TYR A 123 -6.02 11.76 32.98
C TYR A 123 -7.49 11.55 33.34
N SER A 124 -7.77 11.33 34.62
CA SER A 124 -9.16 11.20 35.08
C SER A 124 -9.76 12.57 35.40
N LYS A 125 -11.08 12.70 35.30
CA LYS A 125 -11.80 13.91 35.73
C LYS A 125 -11.53 14.25 37.21
N TYR A 126 -11.38 13.22 38.04
CA TYR A 126 -11.22 13.37 39.50
C TYR A 126 -9.80 13.76 39.88
N ASN A 127 -8.79 13.33 39.12
CA ASN A 127 -7.38 13.62 39.36
C ASN A 127 -6.73 14.15 38.06
N PRO A 128 -6.96 15.43 37.69
CA PRO A 128 -6.49 15.98 36.41
C PRO A 128 -4.97 16.18 36.34
N ASN A 129 -4.29 16.29 37.49
CA ASN A 129 -2.84 16.48 37.58
C ASN A 129 -2.06 15.16 37.59
N MET A 130 -2.74 14.02 37.46
CA MET A 130 -2.12 12.70 37.38
C MET A 130 -2.41 12.09 36.02
N CYS A 131 -1.36 11.70 35.31
CA CYS A 131 -1.45 11.01 34.04
C CYS A 131 -1.24 9.50 34.20
N GLN A 132 -1.93 8.72 33.37
CA GLN A 132 -1.88 7.26 33.34
C GLN A 132 -1.96 6.78 31.89
N GLN A 133 -1.35 5.65 31.57
CA GLN A 133 -1.56 4.98 30.29
C GLN A 133 -2.87 4.18 30.35
N ALA A 134 -3.50 3.97 29.20
CA ALA A 134 -4.64 3.08 29.10
C ALA A 134 -4.13 1.64 28.97
N GLU A 135 -4.63 0.74 29.81
CA GLU A 135 -4.39 -0.69 29.64
C GLU A 135 -5.33 -1.26 28.57
N LYS A 136 -5.05 -2.48 28.08
CA LYS A 136 -5.87 -3.10 27.03
C LYS A 136 -7.33 -3.26 27.48
N GLU A 137 -7.52 -3.56 28.77
CA GLU A 137 -8.80 -3.79 29.42
C GLU A 137 -9.63 -2.49 29.55
N ASP A 138 -8.98 -1.33 29.59
CA ASP A 138 -9.66 -0.03 29.74
C ASP A 138 -10.32 0.45 28.44
N ILE A 139 -9.93 -0.12 27.30
CA ILE A 139 -10.34 0.34 25.97
C ILE A 139 -11.61 -0.38 25.53
N SER A 140 -11.50 -1.66 25.17
CA SER A 140 -12.58 -2.49 24.68
C SER A 140 -12.11 -3.93 24.45
N LEU A 141 -13.03 -4.89 24.49
CA LEU A 141 -12.77 -6.28 24.12
C LEU A 141 -12.64 -6.47 22.60
N VAL A 142 -13.20 -5.57 21.79
CA VAL A 142 -13.24 -5.66 20.31
C VAL A 142 -12.14 -4.85 19.63
N VAL A 143 -10.97 -4.74 20.27
CA VAL A 143 -9.80 -4.08 19.67
C VAL A 143 -9.10 -5.06 18.72
N PRO A 144 -8.65 -4.63 17.53
CA PRO A 144 -7.85 -5.46 16.64
C PRO A 144 -6.60 -6.00 17.32
N GLU A 145 -6.22 -7.23 17.01
CA GLU A 145 -4.99 -7.83 17.55
C GLU A 145 -3.73 -7.25 16.88
N LYS A 146 -3.84 -6.94 15.58
CA LYS A 146 -2.79 -6.28 14.78
C LYS A 146 -3.25 -4.89 14.35
N PHE A 147 -2.34 -3.92 14.42
CA PHE A 147 -2.60 -2.51 14.10
C PHE A 147 -1.98 -2.06 12.78
N GLY A 148 -1.44 -3.01 12.03
CA GLY A 148 -0.90 -2.80 10.70
C GLY A 148 -1.20 -4.00 9.82
N GLU A 149 -1.42 -3.73 8.55
CA GLU A 149 -1.60 -4.71 7.50
C GLU A 149 -0.98 -4.17 6.20
N VAL A 150 -0.75 -5.07 5.25
CA VAL A 150 -0.15 -4.77 3.97
C VAL A 150 -1.12 -5.14 2.87
N LEU A 151 -1.46 -4.18 2.03
CA LEU A 151 -2.27 -4.36 0.84
C LEU A 151 -1.33 -4.57 -0.33
N MET A 152 -1.28 -5.80 -0.81
CA MET A 152 -0.56 -6.15 -2.02
C MET A 152 -1.52 -6.15 -3.19
N GLN A 153 -1.22 -5.34 -4.19
CA GLN A 153 -2.05 -5.17 -5.38
C GLN A 153 -1.22 -5.43 -6.63
N VAL A 154 -1.75 -6.26 -7.52
CA VAL A 154 -1.12 -6.53 -8.81
C VAL A 154 -2.01 -5.96 -9.91
N TYR A 155 -1.40 -5.23 -10.84
CA TYR A 155 -2.05 -4.62 -11.98
C TYR A 155 -1.42 -5.08 -13.28
N THR A 156 -2.20 -5.08 -14.34
CA THR A 156 -1.72 -5.20 -15.71
C THR A 156 -2.08 -3.97 -16.53
N LYS A 157 -1.15 -3.54 -17.39
CA LYS A 157 -1.38 -2.46 -18.34
C LYS A 157 -2.32 -2.85 -19.47
N GLU A 158 -2.39 -4.14 -19.81
CA GLU A 158 -3.20 -4.64 -20.92
C GLU A 158 -4.15 -5.75 -20.48
N GLU A 159 -5.42 -5.62 -20.83
CA GLU A 159 -6.48 -6.55 -20.43
C GLU A 159 -6.26 -7.98 -20.97
N LYS A 160 -5.59 -8.12 -22.12
CA LYS A 160 -5.32 -9.41 -22.79
C LYS A 160 -4.52 -10.37 -21.91
N PHE A 161 -3.68 -9.86 -21.03
CA PHE A 161 -2.80 -10.67 -20.18
C PHE A 161 -3.36 -10.93 -18.78
N MET A 162 -4.54 -10.40 -18.46
CA MET A 162 -5.11 -10.46 -17.11
C MET A 162 -5.15 -11.89 -16.54
N GLY A 163 -5.68 -12.85 -17.29
CA GLY A 163 -5.77 -14.24 -16.84
C GLY A 163 -4.42 -14.95 -16.68
N LEU A 164 -3.45 -14.65 -17.56
CA LEU A 164 -2.11 -15.22 -17.49
C LEU A 164 -1.33 -14.68 -16.28
N VAL A 165 -1.36 -13.36 -16.09
CA VAL A 165 -0.69 -12.73 -14.95
C VAL A 165 -1.35 -13.17 -13.64
N GLN A 166 -2.67 -13.36 -13.62
CA GLN A 166 -3.35 -13.92 -12.45
C GLN A 166 -2.88 -15.33 -12.11
N ALA A 167 -2.83 -16.23 -13.10
CA ALA A 167 -2.37 -17.60 -12.89
C ALA A 167 -0.90 -17.62 -12.41
N ALA A 168 -0.04 -16.80 -13.01
CA ALA A 168 1.37 -16.65 -12.62
C ALA A 168 1.51 -16.14 -11.19
N TYR A 169 0.78 -15.08 -10.86
CA TYR A 169 0.76 -14.51 -9.52
C TYR A 169 0.32 -15.56 -8.48
N LEU A 170 -0.76 -16.29 -8.74
CA LEU A 170 -1.24 -17.34 -7.84
C LEU A 170 -0.23 -18.47 -7.66
N HIS A 171 0.49 -18.83 -8.73
CA HIS A 171 1.57 -19.82 -8.65
C HIS A 171 2.71 -19.34 -7.74
N VAL A 172 3.20 -18.12 -7.95
CA VAL A 172 4.24 -17.50 -7.11
C VAL A 172 3.77 -17.37 -5.68
N PHE A 173 2.54 -16.90 -5.47
CA PHE A 173 1.97 -16.71 -4.13
C PHE A 173 1.90 -18.03 -3.34
N ARG A 174 1.49 -19.13 -3.99
CA ARG A 174 1.45 -20.47 -3.38
C ARG A 174 2.82 -21.03 -3.03
N SER A 175 3.88 -20.58 -3.71
CA SER A 175 5.26 -21.00 -3.44
C SER A 175 5.90 -20.26 -2.26
N LEU A 176 5.24 -19.23 -1.71
CA LEU A 176 5.79 -18.44 -0.62
C LEU A 176 5.87 -19.24 0.69
N PRO A 177 6.92 -19.04 1.50
CA PRO A 177 7.05 -19.67 2.81
C PRO A 177 6.18 -18.92 3.85
N ILE A 178 4.86 -18.95 3.66
CA ILE A 178 3.88 -18.35 4.57
C ILE A 178 3.33 -19.46 5.48
N PRO A 179 3.19 -19.24 6.80
CA PRO A 179 2.53 -20.20 7.70
C PRO A 179 1.08 -20.46 7.27
N ASP A 180 0.68 -21.72 7.20
CA ASP A 180 -0.60 -22.18 6.64
C ASP A 180 -1.83 -21.50 7.29
N ASP A 181 -1.75 -21.20 8.59
CA ASP A 181 -2.81 -20.56 9.39
C ASP A 181 -3.21 -19.14 8.89
N GLN A 182 -2.37 -18.48 8.08
CA GLN A 182 -2.60 -17.12 7.56
C GLN A 182 -2.99 -17.10 6.07
N SER A 183 -3.05 -18.27 5.41
CA SER A 183 -3.37 -18.38 3.98
C SER A 183 -4.88 -18.36 3.69
N GLU A 184 -5.71 -18.77 4.67
CA GLU A 184 -7.16 -18.93 4.50
C GLU A 184 -7.96 -17.61 4.61
N ILE A 185 -7.45 -16.59 5.32
CA ILE A 185 -8.14 -15.29 5.48
C ILE A 185 -8.27 -14.54 4.14
N ALA A 186 -7.47 -14.91 3.14
CA ALA A 186 -7.32 -14.13 1.92
C ALA A 186 -8.20 -14.60 0.73
N THR A 187 -8.94 -15.70 0.85
CA THR A 187 -9.85 -16.15 -0.21
C THR A 187 -11.29 -15.95 0.24
N ILE A 188 -11.80 -14.73 0.07
CA ILE A 188 -13.25 -14.58 -0.07
C ILE A 188 -13.59 -15.33 -1.35
N GLU A 189 -14.07 -16.57 -1.21
CA GLU A 189 -14.69 -17.27 -2.32
C GLU A 189 -15.79 -16.36 -2.86
N VAL A 190 -15.57 -15.82 -4.06
CA VAL A 190 -16.64 -15.21 -4.83
C VAL A 190 -17.58 -16.37 -5.17
N MET A 191 -18.56 -16.62 -4.29
CA MET A 191 -19.75 -17.37 -4.62
C MET A 191 -20.34 -16.71 -5.86
N THR A 192 -20.08 -17.33 -6.99
CA THR A 192 -20.75 -17.02 -8.25
C THR A 192 -22.19 -17.52 -8.11
N PRO A 193 -23.20 -16.74 -8.52
CA PRO A 193 -24.61 -17.09 -8.37
C PRO A 193 -25.04 -18.28 -9.21
#